data_AF-A0A2H3IJR8-F1
#
_entry.id   AF-A0A2H3IJR8-F1
#
_cell.length_a   1.000
_cell.length_b   1.000
_cell.length_c   1.000
_cell.angle_alpha   90.00
_cell.angle_beta   90.00
_cell.angle_gamma   90.00
#
_symmetry.space_group_name_H-M   'P 1'
#
loop_
_entity.id
_entity.type
_entity.pdbx_description
1 polymer ?
#
loop_
_entity_poly.entity_id
_entity_poly.type
_entity_poly.pdbx_seq_one_letter_code
_entity_poly.pdbx_strand_id
1 'polypeptide(L)'
;MPSSQPAFLTADLLELTLTIPFKYPFLMHALLAVGSAYERHLTSSPNIPSRRTLSEISNFSHSTSLLGEQLCKSVVPQTKDAIWACATLYGALVFVAVDATNPEDAWPLKDSACDLDWIPMVDAKWVLWSLMDPMRPDSIFRCLADTYADLRIDAPPTGVHGVPPLLARLCGLGEESTAETNPYFEAVHAISQLDGSLENREYIPRVLAFLSCMSQSFKALMARKDPRALLLLVLWYNKASQAVWWIHMRGKVERPAICLYLRRYHSHDADIQELLPNE
;
A
#
# COMPACT_ATOMS: atom_id res chain seq x y z
N MET A 1 17.85 -14.41 15.68
CA MET A 1 18.67 -14.06 14.50
C MET A 1 17.76 -13.31 13.56
N PRO A 2 18.04 -12.04 13.21
CA PRO A 2 17.14 -11.30 12.35
C PRO A 2 17.32 -11.82 10.92
N SER A 3 16.28 -12.48 10.42
CA SER A 3 16.16 -12.93 9.04
C SER A 3 16.21 -11.73 8.11
N SER A 4 17.20 -11.71 7.23
CA SER A 4 17.34 -10.75 6.13
C SER A 4 16.07 -10.76 5.27
N GLN A 5 15.20 -9.76 5.43
CA GLN A 5 14.08 -9.54 4.53
C GLN A 5 14.59 -9.05 3.17
N PRO A 6 14.06 -9.53 2.03
CA PRO A 6 14.48 -9.07 0.72
C PRO A 6 14.03 -7.63 0.49
N ALA A 7 14.98 -6.70 0.46
CA ALA A 7 14.79 -5.26 0.42
C ALA A 7 14.69 -4.68 -1.02
N PHE A 8 14.11 -5.41 -1.97
CA PHE A 8 14.28 -5.11 -3.40
C PHE A 8 13.34 -4.05 -4.00
N LEU A 9 12.45 -3.45 -3.22
CA LEU A 9 11.64 -2.31 -3.69
C LEU A 9 11.77 -1.06 -2.81
N THR A 10 12.58 -1.14 -1.76
CA THR A 10 12.97 0.01 -0.95
C THR A 10 14.43 0.37 -1.13
N ALA A 11 15.36 -0.57 -1.35
CA ALA A 11 16.78 -0.24 -1.48
C ALA A 11 17.08 0.52 -2.79
N ASP A 12 16.69 0.00 -3.95
CA ASP A 12 17.02 0.61 -5.25
C ASP A 12 16.31 1.97 -5.44
N LEU A 13 15.03 2.05 -5.04
CA LEU A 13 14.28 3.31 -5.04
C LEU A 13 14.91 4.30 -4.06
N LEU A 14 15.24 3.88 -2.83
CA LEU A 14 15.87 4.76 -1.86
C LEU A 14 17.25 5.22 -2.35
N GLU A 15 18.08 4.33 -2.88
CA GLU A 15 19.39 4.63 -3.44
C GLU A 15 19.31 5.66 -4.57
N LEU A 16 18.40 5.46 -5.53
CA LEU A 16 18.13 6.44 -6.58
C LEU A 16 17.65 7.78 -6.00
N THR A 17 16.74 7.75 -5.02
CA THR A 17 16.24 8.96 -4.37
C THR A 17 17.31 9.69 -3.55
N LEU A 18 18.37 9.03 -3.08
CA LEU A 18 19.46 9.63 -2.30
C LEU A 18 20.44 10.46 -3.15
N THR A 19 20.44 10.30 -4.48
CA THR A 19 21.36 11.01 -5.39
C THR A 19 20.91 12.45 -5.75
N ILE A 20 19.62 12.75 -5.56
CA ILE A 20 18.96 14.01 -5.93
C ILE A 20 18.63 15.00 -4.77
N PRO A 21 18.52 14.64 -3.46
CA PRO A 21 17.81 15.45 -2.47
C PRO A 21 18.45 16.80 -2.16
N PHE A 22 19.78 16.89 -2.24
CA PHE A 22 20.52 18.10 -1.91
C PHE A 22 20.12 19.32 -2.75
N LYS A 23 19.46 19.09 -3.90
CA LYS A 23 18.94 20.14 -4.79
C LYS A 23 17.45 20.45 -4.57
N TYR A 24 16.71 19.61 -3.85
CA TYR A 24 15.25 19.66 -3.75
C TYR A 24 14.79 19.51 -2.30
N PRO A 25 14.55 20.63 -1.58
CA PRO A 25 14.17 20.61 -0.17
C PRO A 25 12.94 19.75 0.17
N PHE A 26 11.92 19.74 -0.70
CA PHE A 26 10.73 18.90 -0.50
C PHE A 26 11.08 17.40 -0.44
N LEU A 27 12.00 16.94 -1.30
CA LEU A 27 12.45 15.55 -1.34
C LEU A 27 13.32 15.22 -0.12
N MET A 28 14.19 16.16 0.29
CA MET A 28 15.00 16.00 1.49
C MET A 28 14.14 15.79 2.75
N HIS A 29 13.10 16.61 2.92
CA HIS A 29 12.16 16.44 4.04
C HIS A 29 11.38 15.13 3.95
N ALA A 30 10.99 14.66 2.76
CA ALA A 30 10.35 13.35 2.60
C ALA A 30 11.27 12.22 3.07
N LEU A 31 12.55 12.27 2.69
CA LEU A 31 13.55 11.28 3.09
C LEU A 31 13.79 11.28 4.59
N LEU A 32 13.90 12.46 5.22
CA LEU A 32 14.03 12.58 6.67
C LEU A 32 12.82 11.99 7.41
N ALA A 33 11.62 12.20 6.87
CA ALA A 33 10.40 11.59 7.43
C ALA A 33 10.42 10.07 7.30
N VAL A 34 10.78 9.53 6.13
CA VAL A 34 10.89 8.06 5.92
C VAL A 34 11.97 7.47 6.81
N GLY A 35 13.13 8.12 6.93
CA GLY A 35 14.21 7.71 7.82
C GLY A 35 13.76 7.67 9.29
N SER A 36 13.03 8.70 9.74
CA SER A 36 12.46 8.75 11.09
C SER A 36 11.42 7.63 11.32
N ALA A 37 10.58 7.35 10.33
CA ALA A 37 9.60 6.27 10.39
C ALA A 37 10.27 4.88 10.40
N TYR A 38 11.36 4.72 9.65
CA TYR A 38 12.14 3.48 9.62
C TYR A 38 12.90 3.26 10.93
N GLU A 39 13.51 4.30 11.51
CA GLU A 39 14.12 4.22 12.84
C GLU A 39 13.08 3.82 13.90
N ARG A 40 11.88 4.41 13.85
CA ARG A 40 10.76 4.01 14.69
C ARG A 40 10.40 2.53 14.48
N HIS A 41 10.31 2.07 13.23
CA HIS A 41 10.07 0.65 12.95
C HIS A 41 11.11 -0.29 13.58
N LEU A 42 12.40 0.08 13.55
CA LEU A 42 13.50 -0.72 14.11
C LEU A 42 13.57 -0.69 15.65
N THR A 43 13.20 0.43 16.27
CA THR A 43 13.29 0.64 17.72
C THR A 43 12.03 0.23 18.48
N SER A 44 10.88 0.22 17.80
CA SER A 44 9.61 -0.24 18.36
C SER A 44 9.61 -1.74 18.60
N SER A 45 9.00 -2.17 19.70
CA SER A 45 8.76 -3.60 19.93
C SER A 45 7.94 -4.21 18.78
N PRO A 46 8.28 -5.42 18.29
CA PRO A 46 7.59 -6.06 17.17
C PRO A 46 6.07 -6.11 17.33
N ASN A 47 5.56 -6.24 18.55
CA ASN A 47 4.14 -6.43 18.83
C ASN A 47 3.42 -5.18 19.38
N ILE A 48 4.12 -4.05 19.49
CA ILE A 48 3.54 -2.83 20.09
C ILE A 48 3.56 -1.72 19.04
N PRO A 49 2.38 -1.30 18.55
CA PRO A 49 2.29 -0.13 17.67
C PRO A 49 2.81 1.11 18.38
N SER A 50 3.52 1.97 17.65
CA SER A 50 4.14 3.18 18.20
C SER A 50 3.70 4.40 17.42
N ARG A 51 3.37 5.47 18.15
CA ARG A 51 2.96 6.75 17.56
C ARG A 51 4.10 7.38 16.77
N ARG A 52 3.72 8.18 15.77
CA ARG A 52 4.68 8.99 15.01
C ARG A 52 5.44 9.96 15.90
N THR A 53 6.69 10.21 15.54
CA THR A 53 7.51 11.22 16.24
C THR A 53 7.18 12.61 15.71
N LEU A 54 7.45 13.64 16.51
CA LEU A 54 7.32 15.03 16.05
C LEU A 54 8.23 15.34 14.86
N SER A 55 9.43 14.73 14.82
CA SER A 55 10.36 14.85 13.69
C SER A 55 9.74 14.30 12.40
N GLU A 56 9.13 13.12 12.47
CA GLU A 56 8.46 12.49 11.32
C GLU A 56 7.31 13.36 10.80
N ILE A 57 6.42 13.80 11.69
CA ILE A 57 5.26 14.63 11.35
C ILE A 57 5.71 15.96 10.75
N SER A 58 6.68 16.63 11.39
CA SER A 58 7.18 17.92 10.94
C SER A 58 7.81 17.80 9.56
N ASN A 59 8.72 16.84 9.35
CA ASN A 59 9.37 16.65 8.05
C ASN A 59 8.36 16.29 6.96
N PHE A 60 7.39 15.42 7.25
CA PHE A 60 6.36 15.09 6.27
C PHE A 60 5.53 16.32 5.89
N SER A 61 5.10 17.12 6.87
CA SER A 61 4.34 18.36 6.64
C SER A 61 5.14 19.43 5.87
N HIS A 62 6.43 19.58 6.15
CA HIS A 62 7.30 20.51 5.41
C HIS A 62 7.45 20.04 3.96
N SER A 63 7.66 18.73 3.78
CA SER A 63 7.76 18.12 2.46
C SER A 63 6.50 18.40 1.64
N THR A 64 5.30 18.14 2.18
CA THR A 64 4.04 18.32 1.44
C THR A 64 3.79 19.78 1.07
N SER A 65 4.13 20.71 1.97
CA SER A 65 3.99 22.14 1.72
C SER A 65 4.91 22.61 0.59
N LEU A 66 6.20 22.25 0.66
CA LEU A 66 7.19 22.60 -0.35
C LEU A 66 6.92 21.94 -1.71
N LEU A 67 6.42 20.70 -1.72
CA LEU A 67 6.00 20.04 -2.96
C LEU A 67 4.79 20.77 -3.57
N GLY A 68 3.80 21.16 -2.76
CA GLY A 68 2.66 21.96 -3.22
C GLY A 68 3.09 23.27 -3.87
N GLU A 69 4.00 24.01 -3.24
CA GLU A 69 4.59 25.22 -3.82
C GLU A 69 5.34 24.95 -5.14
N GLN A 70 6.03 23.81 -5.23
CA GLN A 70 6.76 23.42 -6.43
C GLN A 70 5.82 23.04 -7.59
N LEU A 71 4.70 22.39 -7.30
CA LEU A 71 3.69 22.01 -8.29
C LEU A 71 2.92 23.22 -8.83
N CYS A 72 2.81 24.30 -8.06
CA CYS A 72 2.26 25.58 -8.53
C CYS A 72 3.19 26.32 -9.52
N LYS A 73 4.47 25.93 -9.60
CA LYS A 73 5.43 26.48 -10.56
C LYS A 73 5.44 25.65 -11.85
N SER A 74 5.98 26.19 -12.93
CA SER A 74 6.19 25.39 -14.14
C SER A 74 7.13 24.21 -13.86
N VAL A 75 6.64 22.99 -14.08
CA VAL A 75 7.40 21.76 -13.88
C VAL A 75 8.42 21.61 -15.01
N VAL A 76 9.67 21.96 -14.73
CA VAL A 76 10.79 21.75 -15.65
C VAL A 76 11.24 20.28 -15.66
N PRO A 77 11.76 19.74 -16.78
CA PRO A 77 12.18 18.35 -16.90
C PRO A 77 13.11 17.86 -15.79
N GLN A 78 14.03 18.72 -15.34
CA GLN A 78 15.02 18.39 -14.30
C GLN A 78 14.38 18.11 -12.94
N THR A 79 13.21 18.69 -12.65
CA THR A 79 12.52 18.53 -11.36
C THR A 79 11.57 17.33 -11.37
N LYS A 80 11.26 16.77 -12.54
CA LYS A 80 10.30 15.66 -12.67
C LYS A 80 10.73 14.41 -11.88
N ASP A 81 12.02 14.06 -11.93
CA ASP A 81 12.55 12.94 -11.16
C ASP A 81 12.46 13.19 -9.65
N ALA A 82 12.74 14.41 -9.19
CA ALA A 82 12.62 14.74 -7.78
C ALA A 82 11.16 14.69 -7.30
N ILE A 83 10.20 15.17 -8.10
CA ILE A 83 8.78 15.09 -7.80
C ILE A 83 8.32 13.62 -7.75
N TRP A 84 8.72 12.81 -8.74
CA TRP A 84 8.39 11.40 -8.79
C TRP A 84 8.98 10.60 -7.62
N ALA A 85 10.24 10.88 -7.26
CA ALA A 85 10.90 10.36 -6.07
C ALA A 85 10.08 10.68 -4.81
N CYS A 86 9.69 11.94 -4.64
CA CYS A 86 8.92 12.39 -3.49
C CYS A 86 7.54 11.72 -3.41
N ALA A 87 6.85 11.57 -4.55
CA ALA A 87 5.57 10.88 -4.63
C ALA A 87 5.67 9.40 -4.22
N THR A 88 6.75 8.73 -4.63
CA THR A 88 7.02 7.34 -4.25
C THR A 88 7.24 7.23 -2.73
N LEU A 89 8.01 8.15 -2.13
CA LEU A 89 8.20 8.21 -0.68
C LEU A 89 6.90 8.50 0.07
N TYR A 90 6.02 9.34 -0.48
CA TYR A 90 4.70 9.59 0.10
C TYR A 90 3.84 8.33 0.14
N GLY A 91 3.96 7.47 -0.87
CA GLY A 91 3.34 6.14 -0.85
C GLY A 91 3.70 5.34 0.41
N ALA A 92 4.96 5.36 0.85
CA ALA A 92 5.33 4.72 2.12
C ALA A 92 4.88 5.53 3.35
N LEU A 93 5.01 6.86 3.32
CA LEU A 93 4.68 7.74 4.44
C LEU A 93 3.20 7.69 4.82
N VAL A 94 2.30 7.59 3.84
CA VAL A 94 0.87 7.50 4.14
C VAL A 94 0.51 6.19 4.83
N PHE A 95 1.23 5.09 4.57
CA PHE A 95 1.00 3.85 5.28
C PHE A 95 1.47 3.91 6.73
N VAL A 96 2.63 4.48 7.00
CA VAL A 96 3.17 4.61 8.37
C VAL A 96 2.48 5.72 9.18
N ALA A 97 1.63 6.53 8.54
CA ALA A 97 0.77 7.54 9.15
C ALA A 97 -0.45 6.95 9.86
N VAL A 98 -0.20 6.07 10.83
CA VAL A 98 -1.20 5.51 11.74
C VAL A 98 -0.80 5.83 13.18
N ASP A 99 -1.67 6.54 13.90
CA ASP A 99 -1.41 6.94 15.31
C ASP A 99 -2.14 6.06 16.32
N ALA A 100 -3.05 5.20 15.86
CA ALA A 100 -3.73 4.24 16.72
C ALA A 100 -2.72 3.25 17.31
N THR A 101 -2.73 3.12 18.64
CA THR A 101 -1.81 2.26 19.38
C THR A 101 -2.41 0.93 19.80
N ASN A 102 -3.72 0.75 19.58
CA ASN A 102 -4.44 -0.49 19.82
C ASN A 102 -5.52 -0.67 18.73
N PRO A 103 -5.96 -1.91 18.48
CA PRO A 103 -6.92 -2.21 17.41
C PRO A 103 -8.27 -1.49 17.56
N GLU A 104 -8.78 -1.36 18.79
CA GLU A 104 -10.10 -0.74 19.05
C GLU A 104 -10.11 0.77 18.78
N ASP A 105 -8.94 1.41 18.80
CA ASP A 105 -8.76 2.81 18.40
C ASP A 105 -8.54 3.01 16.89
N ALA A 106 -8.57 1.94 16.10
CA ALA A 106 -8.35 2.00 14.65
C ALA A 106 -9.60 1.67 13.85
N TRP A 107 -9.60 2.13 12.61
CA TRP A 107 -10.55 1.69 11.61
C TRP A 107 -10.45 0.17 11.41
N PRO A 108 -11.57 -0.55 11.23
CA PRO A 108 -12.96 -0.08 11.08
C PRO A 108 -13.76 0.00 12.38
N LEU A 109 -13.16 -0.25 13.55
CA LEU A 109 -13.85 -0.24 14.86
C LEU A 109 -14.17 1.18 15.33
N LYS A 110 -13.29 2.12 15.00
CA LYS A 110 -13.47 3.55 15.26
C LYS A 110 -13.47 4.29 13.93
N ASP A 111 -14.42 5.21 13.77
CA ASP A 111 -14.47 6.11 12.63
C ASP A 111 -13.65 7.37 12.91
N SER A 112 -12.84 7.75 11.93
CA SER A 112 -12.15 9.03 11.84
C SER A 112 -12.31 9.61 10.43
N ALA A 113 -12.16 10.93 10.32
CA ALA A 113 -12.28 11.62 9.04
C ALA A 113 -11.18 11.21 8.02
N CYS A 114 -10.11 10.56 8.48
CA CYS A 114 -8.89 10.33 7.69
C CYS A 114 -8.53 8.85 7.53
N ASP A 115 -9.35 7.91 8.01
CA ASP A 115 -9.00 6.49 8.09
C ASP A 115 -8.63 5.87 6.74
N LEU A 116 -9.32 6.30 5.69
CA LEU A 116 -9.13 5.80 4.34
C LEU A 116 -8.38 6.78 3.43
N ASP A 117 -7.81 7.86 3.97
CA ASP A 117 -7.09 8.89 3.18
C ASP A 117 -5.86 8.32 2.45
N TRP A 118 -5.33 7.18 2.92
CA TRP A 118 -4.26 6.48 2.22
C TRP A 118 -4.71 5.93 0.85
N ILE A 119 -5.99 5.55 0.69
CA ILE A 119 -6.52 5.02 -0.58
C ILE A 119 -6.49 6.06 -1.70
N PRO A 120 -7.12 7.26 -1.59
CA PRO A 120 -7.04 8.26 -2.64
C PRO A 120 -5.63 8.80 -2.83
N MET A 121 -4.77 8.78 -1.79
CA MET A 121 -3.37 9.16 -1.93
C MET A 121 -2.58 8.17 -2.79
N VAL A 122 -2.87 6.86 -2.68
CA VAL A 122 -2.30 5.86 -3.58
C VAL A 122 -2.71 6.11 -5.03
N ASP A 123 -3.94 6.58 -5.29
CA ASP A 123 -4.39 6.91 -6.64
C ASP A 123 -3.74 8.16 -7.22
N ALA A 124 -3.42 9.15 -6.37
CA ALA A 124 -2.77 10.40 -6.78
C ALA A 124 -1.43 10.15 -7.51
N LYS A 125 -0.77 9.02 -7.23
CA LYS A 125 0.46 8.62 -7.91
C LYS A 125 0.27 8.45 -9.43
N TRP A 126 -0.91 8.04 -9.91
CA TRP A 126 -1.16 7.83 -11.35
C TRP A 126 -1.26 9.13 -12.13
N VAL A 127 -1.78 10.18 -11.49
CA VAL A 127 -1.76 11.54 -12.04
C VAL A 127 -0.32 12.01 -12.17
N LEU A 128 0.48 11.83 -11.11
CA LEU A 128 1.90 12.19 -11.13
C LEU A 128 2.72 11.34 -12.10
N TRP A 129 2.41 10.05 -12.26
CA TRP A 129 3.04 9.18 -13.24
C TRP A 129 2.88 9.78 -14.65
N SER A 130 1.66 10.16 -15.00
CA SER A 130 1.33 10.71 -16.32
C SER A 130 2.03 12.06 -16.58
N LEU A 131 2.18 12.89 -15.54
CA LEU A 131 2.81 14.21 -15.66
C LEU A 131 4.36 14.12 -15.67
N MET A 132 4.92 13.27 -14.81
CA MET A 132 6.36 13.16 -14.61
C MET A 132 7.01 12.24 -15.64
N ASP A 133 6.27 11.26 -16.16
CA ASP A 133 6.74 10.24 -17.10
C ASP A 133 8.10 9.65 -16.64
N PRO A 134 8.10 8.75 -15.62
CA PRO A 134 9.34 8.14 -15.14
C PRO A 134 10.01 7.24 -16.19
N MET A 135 9.34 6.96 -17.31
CA MET A 135 9.84 6.16 -18.42
C MET A 135 10.52 7.00 -19.52
N ARG A 136 10.52 8.32 -19.39
CA ARG A 136 11.17 9.22 -20.36
C ARG A 136 12.66 8.91 -20.50
N PRO A 137 13.27 9.13 -21.69
CA PRO A 137 14.65 8.70 -21.96
C PRO A 137 15.71 9.26 -21.01
N ASP A 138 15.49 10.45 -20.46
CA ASP A 138 16.39 11.18 -19.56
C ASP A 138 16.09 10.96 -18.06
N SER A 139 15.10 10.14 -17.70
CA SER A 139 14.80 9.87 -16.29
C SER A 139 15.74 8.82 -15.69
N ILE A 140 16.18 9.07 -14.45
CA ILE A 140 16.92 8.09 -13.67
C ILE A 140 16.07 6.85 -13.30
N PHE A 141 14.74 6.98 -13.29
CA PHE A 141 13.81 5.90 -12.94
C PHE A 141 13.55 4.93 -14.09
N ARG A 142 14.01 5.26 -15.29
CA ARG A 142 13.87 4.39 -16.46
C ARG A 142 14.52 3.02 -16.26
N CYS A 143 15.55 2.91 -15.40
CA CYS A 143 16.15 1.63 -15.05
C CYS A 143 15.19 0.69 -14.31
N LEU A 144 14.11 1.21 -13.72
CA LEU A 144 13.07 0.44 -13.03
C LEU A 144 11.94 -0.02 -13.96
N ALA A 145 12.13 0.03 -15.29
CA ALA A 145 11.13 -0.35 -16.28
C ALA A 145 10.49 -1.72 -15.99
N ASP A 146 11.32 -2.72 -15.74
CA ASP A 146 10.88 -4.09 -15.47
C ASP A 146 10.07 -4.14 -14.16
N THR A 147 10.56 -3.47 -13.11
CA THR A 147 9.84 -3.36 -11.83
C THR A 147 8.46 -2.72 -12.01
N TYR A 148 8.34 -1.70 -12.86
CA TYR A 148 7.06 -1.07 -13.16
C TYR A 148 6.13 -1.94 -14.00
N ALA A 149 6.68 -2.76 -14.91
CA ALA A 149 5.91 -3.74 -15.66
C ALA A 149 5.30 -4.80 -14.71
N ASP A 150 6.04 -5.16 -13.66
CA ASP A 150 5.61 -6.12 -12.63
C ASP A 150 4.59 -5.55 -11.62
N LEU A 151 4.30 -4.24 -11.63
CA LEU A 151 3.26 -3.60 -10.80
C LEU A 151 1.84 -3.81 -11.38
N ARG A 152 1.57 -4.99 -11.92
CA ARG A 152 0.30 -5.37 -12.53
C ARG A 152 -0.15 -6.71 -11.96
N ILE A 153 -1.46 -6.91 -12.01
CA ILE A 153 -2.06 -8.20 -11.69
C ILE A 153 -2.41 -8.91 -12.98
N ASP A 154 -2.07 -10.20 -13.04
CA ASP A 154 -2.37 -11.05 -14.19
C ASP A 154 -3.79 -11.61 -14.08
N ALA A 155 -4.79 -10.73 -14.03
CA ALA A 155 -6.19 -11.14 -13.99
C ALA A 155 -6.66 -11.57 -15.40
N PRO A 156 -7.36 -12.71 -15.54
CA PRO A 156 -7.99 -13.07 -16.80
C PRO A 156 -9.07 -12.05 -17.18
N PRO A 157 -9.47 -11.94 -18.46
CA PRO A 157 -10.55 -11.04 -18.86
C PRO A 157 -11.88 -11.37 -18.17
N THR A 158 -12.13 -12.66 -17.93
CA THR A 158 -13.34 -13.15 -17.25
C THR A 158 -13.03 -14.38 -16.39
N GLY A 159 -13.94 -14.69 -15.47
CA GLY A 159 -14.00 -15.99 -14.79
C GLY A 159 -13.27 -16.06 -13.46
N VAL A 160 -12.93 -17.29 -13.06
CA VAL A 160 -12.38 -17.63 -11.74
C VAL A 160 -11.01 -18.31 -11.82
N HIS A 161 -10.37 -18.27 -12.98
CA HIS A 161 -9.10 -18.96 -13.20
C HIS A 161 -8.01 -18.46 -12.25
N GLY A 162 -7.40 -19.39 -11.50
CA GLY A 162 -6.36 -19.07 -10.52
C GLY A 162 -6.90 -18.57 -9.17
N VAL A 163 -8.22 -18.45 -9.00
CA VAL A 163 -8.85 -18.05 -7.73
C VAL A 163 -9.23 -19.29 -6.92
N PRO A 164 -8.86 -19.36 -5.62
CA PRO A 164 -9.33 -20.42 -4.74
C PRO A 164 -10.86 -20.51 -4.68
N PRO A 165 -11.47 -21.71 -4.79
CA PRO A 165 -12.94 -21.85 -4.87
C PRO A 165 -13.71 -21.19 -3.73
N LEU A 166 -13.15 -21.21 -2.52
CA LEU A 166 -13.74 -20.57 -1.34
C LEU A 166 -13.78 -19.04 -1.49
N LEU A 167 -12.71 -18.42 -2.01
CA LEU A 167 -12.66 -16.98 -2.27
C LEU A 167 -13.58 -16.57 -3.43
N ALA A 168 -13.63 -17.38 -4.49
CA ALA A 168 -14.56 -17.15 -5.60
C ALA A 168 -16.02 -17.17 -5.10
N ARG A 169 -16.39 -18.18 -4.30
CA ARG A 169 -17.73 -18.28 -3.70
C ARG A 169 -18.04 -17.10 -2.78
N LEU A 170 -17.16 -16.78 -1.85
CA LEU A 170 -17.32 -15.67 -0.91
C LEU A 170 -17.59 -14.35 -1.64
N CYS A 171 -16.83 -14.07 -2.70
CA CYS A 171 -16.93 -12.84 -3.46
C CYS A 171 -17.96 -12.88 -4.59
N GLY A 172 -18.67 -14.00 -4.74
CA GLY A 172 -19.69 -14.19 -5.77
C GLY A 172 -19.14 -14.11 -7.20
N LEU A 173 -17.90 -14.55 -7.42
CA LEU A 173 -17.34 -14.68 -8.76
C LEU A 173 -17.86 -15.97 -9.43
N GLY A 174 -18.14 -15.87 -10.72
CA GLY A 174 -18.44 -17.00 -11.61
C GLY A 174 -17.73 -16.84 -12.95
N GLU A 175 -17.94 -17.76 -13.88
CA GLU A 175 -17.23 -17.81 -15.18
C GLU A 175 -17.38 -16.54 -16.04
N GLU A 176 -18.52 -15.85 -15.90
CA GLU A 176 -18.83 -14.60 -16.62
C GLU A 176 -18.50 -13.34 -15.80
N SER A 177 -17.91 -13.48 -14.62
CA SER A 177 -17.49 -12.32 -13.82
C SER A 177 -16.31 -11.62 -14.47
N THR A 178 -16.31 -10.30 -14.43
CA THR A 178 -15.30 -9.42 -15.02
C THR A 178 -14.97 -8.29 -14.04
N ALA A 179 -13.95 -7.49 -14.34
CA ALA A 179 -13.62 -6.29 -13.57
C ALA A 179 -14.78 -5.29 -13.53
N GLU A 180 -15.60 -5.22 -14.58
CA GLU A 180 -16.74 -4.31 -14.70
C GLU A 180 -17.99 -4.83 -13.98
N THR A 181 -18.18 -6.15 -13.96
CA THR A 181 -19.42 -6.76 -13.42
C THR A 181 -19.31 -7.19 -11.96
N ASN A 182 -18.10 -7.43 -11.45
CA ASN A 182 -17.89 -7.82 -10.05
C ASN A 182 -16.84 -6.91 -9.38
N PRO A 183 -17.22 -6.14 -8.35
CA PRO A 183 -16.31 -5.18 -7.72
C PRO A 183 -15.14 -5.83 -6.96
N TYR A 184 -15.21 -7.13 -6.65
CA TYR A 184 -14.14 -7.89 -5.99
C TYR A 184 -13.15 -8.51 -6.97
N PHE A 185 -13.45 -8.50 -8.28
CA PHE A 185 -12.75 -9.29 -9.29
C PHE A 185 -11.24 -9.10 -9.28
N GLU A 186 -10.78 -7.84 -9.38
CA GLU A 186 -9.35 -7.52 -9.41
C GLU A 186 -8.67 -7.84 -8.07
N ALA A 187 -9.31 -7.50 -6.95
CA ALA A 187 -8.77 -7.72 -5.61
C ALA A 187 -8.59 -9.21 -5.29
N VAL A 188 -9.55 -10.05 -5.69
CA VAL A 188 -9.49 -11.50 -5.47
C VAL A 188 -8.39 -12.14 -6.31
N HIS A 189 -8.27 -11.77 -7.59
CA HIS A 189 -7.17 -12.26 -8.43
C HIS A 189 -5.81 -11.80 -7.92
N ALA A 190 -5.71 -10.53 -7.49
CA ALA A 190 -4.51 -9.98 -6.89
C ALA A 190 -4.05 -10.80 -5.67
N ILE A 191 -4.94 -11.07 -4.73
CA ILE A 191 -4.63 -11.85 -3.52
C ILE A 191 -4.25 -13.29 -3.87
N SER A 192 -4.93 -13.90 -4.84
CA SER A 192 -4.67 -15.27 -5.28
C SER A 192 -3.28 -15.43 -5.92
N GLN A 193 -2.67 -14.34 -6.39
CA GLN A 193 -1.31 -14.34 -6.94
C GLN A 193 -0.21 -14.13 -5.88
N LEU A 194 -0.58 -13.88 -4.62
CA LEU A 194 0.33 -13.70 -3.48
C LEU A 194 0.75 -15.02 -2.80
N ASP A 195 0.53 -16.14 -3.48
CA ASP A 195 1.04 -17.45 -3.09
C ASP A 195 2.45 -17.66 -3.64
N GLY A 196 3.41 -17.88 -2.74
CA GLY A 196 4.81 -18.04 -3.10
C GLY A 196 5.78 -17.72 -1.97
N SER A 197 7.06 -17.97 -2.21
CA SER A 197 8.14 -17.60 -1.30
C SER A 197 8.39 -16.09 -1.33
N LEU A 198 8.70 -15.50 -0.17
CA LEU A 198 9.17 -14.11 -0.06
C LEU A 198 10.46 -13.87 -0.85
N GLU A 199 11.21 -14.92 -1.17
CA GLU A 199 12.43 -14.87 -1.98
C GLU A 199 12.16 -14.70 -3.48
N ASN A 200 10.91 -14.85 -3.92
CA ASN A 200 10.55 -14.59 -5.31
C ASN A 200 10.65 -13.08 -5.61
N ARG A 201 11.47 -12.73 -6.61
CA ARG A 201 11.67 -11.34 -7.08
C ARG A 201 10.36 -10.63 -7.44
N GLU A 202 9.36 -11.37 -7.90
CA GLU A 202 8.05 -10.84 -8.31
C GLU A 202 7.08 -10.67 -7.12
N TYR A 203 7.44 -11.13 -5.92
CA TYR A 203 6.53 -11.11 -4.77
C TYR A 203 6.16 -9.69 -4.33
N ILE A 204 7.16 -8.82 -4.16
CA ILE A 204 6.92 -7.43 -3.73
C ILE A 204 6.16 -6.63 -4.80
N PRO A 205 6.52 -6.68 -6.10
CA PRO A 205 5.72 -6.04 -7.15
C PRO A 205 4.24 -6.46 -7.11
N ARG A 206 3.94 -7.76 -6.94
CA ARG A 206 2.56 -8.26 -6.83
C ARG A 206 1.85 -7.75 -5.56
N VAL A 207 2.55 -7.69 -4.42
CA VAL A 207 2.02 -7.07 -3.19
C VAL A 207 1.61 -5.62 -3.44
N LEU A 208 2.43 -4.87 -4.18
CA LEU A 208 2.16 -3.47 -4.53
C LEU A 208 1.16 -3.31 -5.68
N ALA A 209 1.01 -4.32 -6.54
CA ALA A 209 0.02 -4.35 -7.61
C ALA A 209 -1.40 -4.35 -7.04
N PHE A 210 -1.65 -5.03 -5.91
CA PHE A 210 -2.92 -4.96 -5.20
C PHE A 210 -3.35 -3.51 -4.94
N LEU A 211 -2.43 -2.65 -4.48
CA LEU A 211 -2.71 -1.24 -4.20
C LEU A 211 -3.07 -0.44 -5.45
N SER A 212 -2.61 -0.90 -6.60
CA SER A 212 -2.72 -0.26 -7.90
C SER A 212 -3.99 -0.65 -8.64
N CYS A 213 -4.51 -1.84 -8.39
CA CYS A 213 -5.65 -2.43 -9.10
C CYS A 213 -6.96 -2.39 -8.32
N MET A 214 -7.05 -1.59 -7.27
CA MET A 214 -8.31 -1.43 -6.55
C MET A 214 -9.28 -0.58 -7.37
N SER A 215 -10.30 -1.23 -7.96
CA SER A 215 -11.40 -0.54 -8.63
C SER A 215 -12.09 0.48 -7.72
N GLN A 216 -12.70 1.51 -8.32
CA GLN A 216 -13.43 2.53 -7.55
C GLN A 216 -14.60 1.91 -6.77
N SER A 217 -15.25 0.89 -7.33
CA SER A 217 -16.31 0.14 -6.65
C SER A 217 -15.79 -0.66 -5.46
N PHE A 218 -14.60 -1.28 -5.56
CA PHE A 218 -13.97 -1.97 -4.43
C PHE A 218 -13.64 -0.99 -3.30
N LYS A 219 -13.09 0.18 -3.64
CA LYS A 219 -12.80 1.26 -2.67
C LYS A 219 -14.06 1.74 -1.96
N ALA A 220 -15.17 1.88 -2.69
CA ALA A 220 -16.46 2.25 -2.12
C ALA A 220 -17.01 1.17 -1.15
N LEU A 221 -16.76 -0.11 -1.43
CA LEU A 221 -17.12 -1.21 -0.53
C LEU A 221 -16.28 -1.17 0.76
N MET A 222 -14.97 -0.95 0.65
CA MET A 222 -14.12 -0.74 1.83
C MET A 222 -14.61 0.45 2.66
N ALA A 223 -14.93 1.59 2.04
CA ALA A 223 -15.48 2.76 2.75
C ALA A 223 -16.79 2.47 3.49
N ARG A 224 -17.58 1.50 3.02
CA ARG A 224 -18.81 1.05 3.66
C ARG A 224 -18.60 -0.12 4.63
N LYS A 225 -17.34 -0.50 4.91
CA LYS A 225 -16.97 -1.63 5.76
C LYS A 225 -17.59 -2.94 5.29
N ASP A 226 -17.72 -3.12 3.98
CA ASP A 226 -18.22 -4.37 3.42
C ASP A 226 -17.34 -5.54 3.91
N PRO A 227 -17.94 -6.59 4.48
CA PRO A 227 -17.18 -7.61 5.19
C PRO A 227 -16.28 -8.46 4.27
N ARG A 228 -16.63 -8.60 2.99
CA ARG A 228 -15.82 -9.32 2.00
C ARG A 228 -14.63 -8.48 1.58
N ALA A 229 -14.85 -7.19 1.32
CA ALA A 229 -13.77 -6.24 1.01
C ALA A 229 -12.77 -6.14 2.18
N LEU A 230 -13.27 -6.07 3.40
CA LEU A 230 -12.47 -6.07 4.62
C LEU A 230 -11.66 -7.36 4.79
N LEU A 231 -12.26 -8.53 4.53
CA LEU A 231 -11.56 -9.80 4.60
C LEU A 231 -10.44 -9.89 3.56
N LEU A 232 -10.69 -9.47 2.32
CA LEU A 232 -9.65 -9.39 1.28
C LEU A 232 -8.49 -8.48 1.72
N LEU A 233 -8.78 -7.32 2.32
CA LEU A 233 -7.75 -6.44 2.85
C LEU A 233 -6.93 -7.10 3.98
N VAL A 234 -7.57 -7.90 4.86
CA VAL A 234 -6.86 -8.68 5.90
C VAL A 234 -5.95 -9.74 5.30
N LEU A 235 -6.43 -10.47 4.30
CA LEU A 235 -5.63 -11.47 3.59
C LEU A 235 -4.41 -10.84 2.90
N TRP A 236 -4.60 -9.68 2.29
CA TRP A 236 -3.51 -8.89 1.75
C TRP A 236 -2.54 -8.43 2.84
N TYR A 237 -3.01 -7.84 3.94
CA TYR A 237 -2.14 -7.41 5.05
C TYR A 237 -1.27 -8.55 5.60
N ASN A 238 -1.82 -9.76 5.72
CA ASN A 238 -1.07 -10.93 6.19
C ASN A 238 0.14 -11.25 5.31
N LYS A 239 0.00 -11.13 3.99
CA LYS A 239 1.07 -11.41 3.02
C LYS A 239 2.01 -10.22 2.90
N ALA A 240 1.45 -9.03 2.71
CA ALA A 240 2.17 -7.79 2.46
C ALA A 240 3.07 -7.36 3.64
N SER A 241 2.59 -7.54 4.88
CA SER A 241 3.35 -7.17 6.08
C SER A 241 4.62 -8.00 6.29
N GLN A 242 4.73 -9.17 5.65
CA GLN A 242 5.94 -10.00 5.73
C GLN A 242 7.04 -9.52 4.79
N ALA A 243 6.67 -8.81 3.72
CA ALA A 243 7.58 -8.39 2.67
C ALA A 243 7.90 -6.88 2.72
N VAL A 244 6.99 -6.06 3.25
CA VAL A 244 7.07 -4.60 3.15
C VAL A 244 6.88 -3.96 4.52
N TRP A 245 7.98 -3.42 5.08
CA TRP A 245 8.02 -2.90 6.44
C TRP A 245 7.01 -1.76 6.71
N TRP A 246 6.75 -0.89 5.74
CA TRP A 246 5.82 0.23 5.92
C TRP A 246 4.35 -0.25 5.89
N ILE A 247 4.04 -1.32 5.14
CA ILE A 247 2.73 -1.98 5.21
C ILE A 247 2.57 -2.65 6.56
N HIS A 248 3.62 -3.35 7.04
CA HIS A 248 3.62 -3.99 8.34
C HIS A 248 3.27 -3.02 9.47
N MET A 249 3.81 -1.81 9.44
CA MET A 249 3.52 -0.79 10.46
C MET A 249 2.02 -0.48 10.57
N ARG A 250 1.30 -0.36 9.44
CA ARG A 250 -0.18 -0.21 9.44
C ARG A 250 -0.90 -1.51 9.79
N GLY A 251 -0.43 -2.62 9.24
CA GLY A 251 -0.96 -3.96 9.47
C GLY A 251 -0.93 -4.38 10.94
N LYS A 252 -0.02 -3.88 11.77
CA LYS A 252 -0.02 -4.13 13.22
C LYS A 252 -1.27 -3.64 13.93
N VAL A 253 -2.00 -2.69 13.36
CA VAL A 253 -3.14 -2.04 14.00
C VAL A 253 -4.43 -2.32 13.24
N GLU A 254 -4.45 -2.03 11.94
CA GLU A 254 -5.67 -2.18 11.15
C GLU A 254 -6.04 -3.64 10.93
N ARG A 255 -5.08 -4.53 10.69
CA ARG A 255 -5.39 -5.95 10.50
C ARG A 255 -6.13 -6.56 11.71
N PRO A 256 -5.61 -6.47 12.96
CA PRO A 256 -6.37 -6.98 14.11
C PRO A 256 -7.68 -6.21 14.33
N ALA A 257 -7.74 -4.91 14.01
CA ALA A 257 -8.99 -4.14 14.11
C ALA A 257 -10.06 -4.67 13.16
N ILE A 258 -9.70 -4.96 11.91
CA ILE A 258 -10.60 -5.57 10.92
C ILE A 258 -11.00 -6.98 11.37
N CYS A 259 -10.06 -7.80 11.85
CA CYS A 259 -10.38 -9.14 12.37
C CYS A 259 -11.40 -9.07 13.52
N LEU A 260 -11.18 -8.17 14.49
CA LEU A 260 -12.09 -7.95 15.61
C LEU A 260 -13.46 -7.45 15.14
N TYR A 261 -13.50 -6.52 14.19
CA TYR A 261 -14.75 -6.05 13.58
C TYR A 261 -15.52 -7.19 12.91
N LEU A 262 -14.87 -7.99 12.07
CA LEU A 262 -15.51 -9.12 11.38
C LEU A 262 -15.99 -10.19 12.36
N ARG A 263 -15.22 -10.50 13.41
CA ARG A 263 -15.66 -11.43 14.46
C ARG A 263 -16.82 -10.87 15.30
N ARG A 264 -16.86 -9.56 15.54
CA ARG A 264 -17.91 -8.92 16.36
C ARG A 264 -19.23 -8.76 15.61
N TYR A 265 -19.17 -8.36 14.34
CA TYR A 265 -20.36 -7.97 13.56
C TYR A 265 -20.74 -8.96 12.45
N HIS A 266 -19.85 -9.89 12.08
CA HIS A 266 -20.05 -10.87 11.00
C HIS A 266 -19.73 -12.32 11.45
N SER A 267 -19.89 -12.63 12.73
CA SER A 267 -19.69 -13.98 13.30
C SER A 267 -20.61 -15.06 12.72
N HIS A 268 -21.73 -14.67 12.13
CA HIS A 268 -22.71 -15.57 11.52
C HIS A 268 -22.30 -16.04 10.10
N ASP A 269 -21.36 -15.37 9.46
CA ASP A 269 -20.89 -15.70 8.11
C ASP A 269 -19.75 -16.73 8.19
N ALA A 270 -20.08 -18.01 7.94
CA ALA A 270 -19.15 -19.12 8.09
C ALA A 270 -17.95 -19.03 7.13
N ASP A 271 -18.16 -18.59 5.88
CA ASP A 271 -17.09 -18.46 4.89
C ASP A 271 -16.09 -17.37 5.32
N ILE A 272 -16.58 -16.28 5.91
CA ILE A 272 -15.72 -15.23 6.49
C ILE A 272 -14.94 -15.74 7.70
N GLN A 273 -15.60 -16.47 8.61
CA GLN A 273 -14.93 -17.00 9.80
C GLN A 273 -13.89 -18.07 9.46
N GLU A 274 -14.11 -18.87 8.41
CA GLU A 274 -13.17 -19.88 7.93
C GLU A 274 -11.88 -19.26 7.36
N LEU A 275 -12.02 -18.15 6.61
CA LEU A 275 -10.89 -17.47 5.98
C LEU A 275 -10.19 -16.45 6.90
N LEU A 276 -10.81 -16.09 8.02
CA LEU A 276 -10.25 -15.15 8.97
C LEU A 276 -8.96 -15.72 9.58
N PRO A 277 -7.85 -14.96 9.56
CA PRO A 277 -6.61 -15.41 10.18
C PRO A 277 -6.78 -15.58 11.69
N ASN A 278 -6.20 -16.65 12.23
CA ASN A 278 -6.00 -16.80 13.67
C ASN A 278 -5.02 -15.72 14.18
N GLU A 279 -5.16 -15.35 15.44
CA GLU A 279 -4.30 -14.35 16.10
C GLU A 279 -2.86 -14.85 16.30
#